data_AF-A0A485MMA8-F1
#
_entry.id   AF-A0A485MMA8-F1
#
_cell.length_a   1.000
_cell.length_b   1.000
_cell.length_c   1.000
_cell.angle_alpha   90.00
_cell.angle_beta   90.00
_cell.angle_gamma   90.00
#
_symmetry.space_group_name_H-M   'P 1'
#
loop_
_entity.id
_entity.type
_entity.pdbx_description
1 polymer ?
#
loop_
_entity_poly.entity_id
_entity_poly.type
_entity_poly.pdbx_seq_one_letter_code
_entity_poly.pdbx_strand_id
1 'polypeptide(L)'
;MALLRAFQMVETREDEEQNVKLTEILELLVAAGYFRARIKGLSPFDKVVGGMTWCITTCNFDIDVDLLFQENSTIGQKIALSEKIVSVLPRMKCPHQLEPHQIQGMDFIHIFPVVQWLVKRAIETKEEMGDYIRSYSISQFQKTYSLPEDDDFVKRKEKAIKTVVDLSDVYKPRRKYRRQQGAGELLDEESRVHATLLEYGRRYGFSRQSKTEKAEDKKTTLPAGLSAAERADAQEEDELQAAEEQRIQSLMTKMTAMANEESRLTASSVGQIVGLCSAEIKQIVSEYAEKQSELSAEESPEKLGTSQLHRRKVISLNKQILQKTKHLEELQASHTSLQARYDETKKTLTELKSYSERLDKEQAALEKIESKADPNILQNLRALVAMNENLKSQEQEFKAHCREEMTRLQQEIENLKAERVPAGDEKTLSSGDPHGALTPVMTHNEDLDKRYNMEKEKLYKIRLLQARRNREIAILHRKIDEVPSRAELIQYQKRFIELYRQISAVHKETKQFFTLYNTLDDKKVYLEKEISLLNSIHENFSQAMASPATRDQFLRQMEQIVEGIKQSRMKMEKKKQENKMRRDQLNDQYLELLEKQRLYFKTVKEFKEEGRKNEVLLSKVKAKAS
;
A
#
# COMPACT_ATOMS: atom_id res chain seq x y z
N MET A 1 -63.70 -37.65 -35.64
CA MET A 1 -62.50 -38.48 -35.90
C MET A 1 -61.41 -37.73 -36.66
N ALA A 2 -61.69 -37.00 -37.74
CA ALA A 2 -60.67 -36.21 -38.46
C ALA A 2 -60.12 -35.01 -37.65
N LEU A 3 -60.98 -34.30 -36.89
CA LEU A 3 -60.57 -33.22 -36.00
C LEU A 3 -59.72 -33.69 -34.80
N LEU A 4 -60.04 -34.87 -34.23
CA LEU A 4 -59.25 -35.47 -33.15
C LEU A 4 -57.87 -35.95 -33.64
N ARG A 5 -57.78 -36.49 -34.86
CA ARG A 5 -56.47 -36.83 -35.47
C ARG A 5 -55.64 -35.60 -35.85
N ALA A 6 -56.28 -34.52 -36.30
CA ALA A 6 -55.58 -33.25 -36.58
C ALA A 6 -55.08 -32.58 -35.30
N PHE A 7 -55.85 -32.63 -34.21
CA PHE A 7 -55.43 -32.12 -32.90
C PHE A 7 -54.28 -32.96 -32.32
N GLN A 8 -54.37 -34.29 -32.38
CA GLN A 8 -53.29 -35.19 -31.94
C GLN A 8 -52.01 -35.04 -32.76
N MET A 9 -52.11 -34.86 -34.09
CA MET A 9 -50.92 -34.65 -34.94
C MET A 9 -50.26 -33.28 -34.74
N VAL A 10 -51.00 -32.26 -34.31
CA VAL A 10 -50.46 -30.92 -34.02
C VAL A 10 -49.83 -30.88 -32.62
N GLU A 11 -50.47 -31.45 -31.60
CA GLU A 11 -49.88 -31.60 -30.25
C GLU A 11 -48.58 -32.43 -30.29
N THR A 12 -48.51 -33.53 -31.05
CA THR A 12 -47.27 -34.32 -31.15
C THR A 12 -46.15 -33.59 -31.89
N ARG A 13 -46.47 -32.65 -32.78
CA ARG A 13 -45.47 -31.90 -33.57
C ARG A 13 -44.81 -30.78 -32.77
N GLU A 14 -45.60 -30.08 -31.96
CA GLU A 14 -45.09 -29.03 -31.06
C GLU A 14 -44.18 -29.62 -29.97
N ASP A 15 -44.50 -30.82 -29.46
CA ASP A 15 -43.66 -31.54 -28.50
C ASP A 15 -42.32 -32.03 -29.09
N GLU A 16 -42.28 -32.41 -30.38
CA GLU A 16 -41.05 -32.83 -31.05
C GLU A 16 -40.06 -31.66 -31.20
N GLU A 17 -40.53 -30.48 -31.61
CA GLU A 17 -39.70 -29.28 -31.75
C GLU A 17 -39.15 -28.79 -30.40
N GLN A 18 -39.97 -28.83 -29.35
CA GLN A 18 -39.57 -28.50 -27.98
C GLN A 18 -38.49 -29.45 -27.44
N ASN A 19 -38.58 -30.76 -27.75
CA ASN A 19 -37.58 -31.75 -27.35
C ASN A 19 -36.25 -31.60 -28.08
N VAL A 20 -36.28 -31.22 -29.37
CA VAL A 20 -35.06 -30.89 -30.13
C VAL A 20 -34.38 -29.67 -29.49
N LYS A 21 -35.14 -28.61 -29.18
CA LYS A 21 -34.61 -27.41 -28.53
C LYS A 21 -34.06 -27.68 -27.13
N LEU A 22 -34.73 -28.52 -26.34
CA LEU A 22 -34.20 -28.97 -25.05
C LEU A 22 -32.84 -29.66 -25.21
N THR A 23 -32.68 -30.52 -26.21
CA THR A 23 -31.41 -31.22 -26.45
C THR A 23 -30.30 -30.24 -26.82
N GLU A 24 -30.58 -29.26 -27.70
CA GLU A 24 -29.64 -28.19 -28.05
C GLU A 24 -29.25 -27.33 -26.83
N ILE A 25 -30.21 -26.98 -25.96
CA ILE A 25 -29.94 -26.25 -24.70
C ILE A 25 -28.98 -27.03 -23.82
N LEU A 26 -29.22 -28.34 -23.64
CA LEU A 26 -28.38 -29.18 -22.80
C LEU A 26 -26.96 -29.31 -23.36
N GLU A 27 -26.82 -29.45 -24.68
CA GLU A 27 -25.51 -29.48 -25.35
C GLU A 27 -24.74 -28.16 -25.17
N LEU A 28 -25.40 -27.01 -25.33
CA LEU A 28 -24.79 -25.70 -25.10
C LEU A 28 -24.33 -25.52 -23.66
N LEU A 29 -25.14 -25.93 -22.68
CA LEU A 29 -24.78 -25.87 -21.26
C LEU A 29 -23.59 -26.80 -20.94
N VAL A 30 -23.55 -28.00 -21.51
CA VAL A 30 -22.41 -28.92 -21.35
C VAL A 30 -21.14 -28.33 -21.97
N ALA A 31 -21.24 -27.74 -23.17
CA ALA A 31 -20.11 -27.08 -23.83
C ALA A 31 -19.57 -25.89 -23.01
N ALA A 32 -20.44 -25.17 -22.31
CA ALA A 32 -20.05 -24.09 -21.40
C ALA A 32 -19.35 -24.57 -20.11
N GLY A 33 -19.46 -25.87 -19.78
CA GLY A 33 -18.88 -26.49 -18.59
C GLY A 33 -19.89 -26.85 -17.48
N TYR A 34 -21.19 -26.80 -17.74
CA TYR A 34 -22.23 -27.24 -16.80
C TYR A 34 -22.58 -28.73 -17.01
N PHE A 35 -21.80 -29.62 -16.39
CA PHE A 35 -21.95 -31.08 -16.58
C PHE A 35 -23.20 -31.69 -15.91
N ARG A 36 -23.85 -30.95 -15.01
CA ARG A 36 -25.10 -31.38 -14.35
C ARG A 36 -26.25 -31.60 -15.33
N ALA A 37 -26.22 -30.95 -16.49
CA ALA A 37 -27.17 -31.18 -17.60
C ALA A 37 -27.17 -32.64 -18.12
N ARG A 38 -26.07 -33.38 -17.97
CA ARG A 38 -25.91 -34.76 -18.46
C ARG A 38 -26.48 -35.84 -17.52
N ILE A 39 -26.88 -35.47 -16.31
CA ILE A 39 -27.37 -36.43 -15.30
C ILE A 39 -28.75 -36.95 -15.72
N LYS A 40 -28.87 -38.28 -15.90
CA LYS A 40 -30.11 -38.92 -16.41
C LYS A 40 -31.29 -38.92 -15.41
N GLY A 41 -31.04 -38.62 -14.13
CA GLY A 41 -32.05 -38.61 -13.06
C GLY A 41 -32.62 -37.23 -12.69
N LEU A 42 -32.23 -36.16 -13.38
CA LEU A 42 -32.67 -34.79 -13.07
C LEU A 42 -33.77 -34.34 -14.04
N SER A 43 -34.77 -33.60 -13.54
CA SER A 43 -35.88 -33.12 -14.38
C SER A 43 -35.39 -32.13 -15.45
N PRO A 44 -36.01 -32.06 -16.64
CA PRO A 44 -35.68 -31.07 -17.67
C PRO A 44 -35.67 -29.62 -17.16
N PHE A 45 -36.66 -29.27 -16.31
CA PHE A 45 -36.72 -27.97 -15.64
C PHE A 45 -35.48 -27.71 -14.78
N ASP A 46 -35.11 -28.66 -13.91
CA ASP A 46 -33.98 -28.51 -13.00
C ASP A 46 -32.64 -28.42 -13.74
N LYS A 47 -32.50 -29.10 -14.89
CA LYS A 47 -31.31 -28.99 -15.76
C LYS A 47 -31.17 -27.61 -16.38
N VAL A 48 -32.26 -27.07 -16.93
CA VAL A 48 -32.24 -25.80 -17.65
C VAL A 48 -32.16 -24.62 -16.68
N VAL A 49 -32.96 -24.62 -15.62
CA VAL A 49 -33.00 -23.56 -14.60
C VAL A 49 -31.73 -23.57 -13.75
N GLY A 50 -31.21 -24.75 -13.41
CA GLY A 50 -29.90 -24.89 -12.78
C GLY A 50 -28.76 -24.39 -13.69
N GLY A 51 -28.85 -24.66 -15.00
CA GLY A 51 -27.91 -24.14 -16.00
C GLY A 51 -27.95 -22.61 -16.12
N MET A 52 -29.14 -22.02 -16.20
CA MET A 52 -29.32 -20.56 -16.24
C MET A 52 -28.76 -19.90 -14.97
N THR A 53 -29.05 -20.46 -13.81
CA THR A 53 -28.54 -19.98 -12.52
C THR A 53 -27.02 -20.02 -12.48
N TRP A 54 -26.42 -21.12 -12.94
CA TRP A 54 -24.97 -21.28 -13.02
C TRP A 54 -24.32 -20.28 -13.99
N CYS A 55 -24.92 -20.03 -15.15
CA CYS A 55 -24.44 -19.00 -16.08
C CYS A 55 -24.47 -17.61 -15.43
N ILE A 56 -25.55 -17.26 -14.72
CA ILE A 56 -25.69 -15.97 -14.04
C ILE A 56 -24.62 -15.81 -12.93
N THR A 57 -24.38 -16.84 -12.12
CA THR A 57 -23.34 -16.79 -11.07
C THR A 57 -21.93 -16.71 -11.66
N THR A 58 -21.70 -17.38 -12.80
CA THR A 58 -20.40 -17.35 -13.49
C THR A 58 -20.08 -15.97 -14.06
N CYS A 59 -21.09 -15.20 -14.48
CA CYS A 59 -20.91 -13.85 -15.02
C CYS A 59 -20.48 -12.80 -13.97
N ASN A 60 -20.30 -13.18 -12.70
CA ASN A 60 -19.78 -12.33 -11.60
C ASN A 60 -20.43 -10.93 -11.54
N PHE A 61 -21.74 -10.86 -11.79
CA PHE A 61 -22.53 -9.64 -11.71
C PHE A 61 -23.02 -9.45 -10.27
N ASP A 62 -22.87 -8.24 -9.72
CA ASP A 62 -23.28 -7.91 -8.36
C ASP A 62 -24.82 -7.86 -8.29
N ILE A 63 -25.42 -8.95 -7.82
CA ILE A 63 -26.86 -9.13 -7.78
C ILE A 63 -27.24 -9.47 -6.33
N ASP A 64 -27.96 -8.54 -5.67
CA ASP A 64 -28.60 -8.71 -4.35
C ASP A 64 -29.77 -9.72 -4.38
N VAL A 65 -29.62 -10.84 -5.09
CA VAL A 65 -30.64 -11.88 -5.20
C VAL A 65 -29.95 -13.24 -5.03
N ASP A 66 -30.24 -13.88 -3.90
CA ASP A 66 -29.71 -15.20 -3.60
C ASP A 66 -30.39 -16.23 -4.50
N LEU A 67 -29.65 -16.69 -5.52
CA LEU A 67 -30.05 -17.73 -6.47
C LEU A 67 -29.63 -19.12 -5.94
N LEU A 68 -30.06 -19.44 -4.73
CA LEU A 68 -29.85 -20.78 -4.15
C LEU A 68 -30.73 -21.79 -4.88
N PHE A 69 -30.12 -22.54 -5.79
CA PHE A 69 -30.77 -23.66 -6.46
C PHE A 69 -30.73 -24.92 -5.57
N GLN A 70 -31.90 -25.50 -5.31
CA GLN A 70 -32.06 -26.78 -4.60
C GLN A 70 -32.75 -27.80 -5.51
N GLU A 71 -32.15 -28.98 -5.66
CA GLU A 71 -32.69 -30.08 -6.47
C GLU A 71 -34.00 -30.61 -5.83
N ASN A 72 -35.05 -30.85 -6.62
CA ASN A 72 -36.40 -31.23 -6.16
C ASN A 72 -37.15 -30.18 -5.31
N SER A 73 -36.99 -28.90 -5.62
CA SER A 73 -37.72 -27.80 -4.97
C SER A 73 -39.25 -27.92 -5.09
N THR A 74 -39.97 -27.46 -4.07
CA THR A 74 -41.44 -27.37 -4.09
C THR A 74 -41.93 -26.43 -5.19
N ILE A 75 -43.15 -26.63 -5.70
CA ILE A 75 -43.71 -25.83 -6.81
C ILE A 75 -43.63 -24.31 -6.54
N GLY A 76 -43.87 -23.88 -5.29
CA GLY A 76 -43.75 -22.48 -4.88
C GLY A 76 -42.32 -21.93 -4.92
N GLN A 77 -41.32 -22.76 -4.60
CA GLN A 77 -39.90 -22.39 -4.72
C GLN A 77 -39.45 -22.33 -6.19
N LYS A 78 -39.95 -23.23 -7.05
CA LYS A 78 -39.71 -23.18 -8.50
C LYS A 78 -40.27 -21.90 -9.12
N ILE A 79 -41.46 -21.49 -8.68
CA ILE A 79 -42.09 -20.23 -9.10
C ILE A 79 -41.23 -19.03 -8.66
N ALA A 80 -40.92 -18.92 -7.37
CA ALA A 80 -40.11 -17.82 -6.85
C ALA A 80 -38.71 -17.73 -7.50
N LEU A 81 -38.09 -18.86 -7.81
CA LEU A 81 -36.79 -18.90 -8.47
C LEU A 81 -36.88 -18.48 -9.95
N SER A 82 -37.93 -18.89 -10.66
CA SER A 82 -38.17 -18.45 -12.05
C SER A 82 -38.41 -16.94 -12.15
N GLU A 83 -39.17 -16.34 -11.22
CA GLU A 83 -39.40 -14.90 -11.13
C GLU A 83 -38.10 -14.14 -10.83
N LYS A 84 -37.28 -14.66 -9.90
CA LYS A 84 -35.96 -14.10 -9.60
C LYS A 84 -35.04 -14.12 -10.81
N ILE A 85 -34.97 -15.21 -11.56
CA ILE A 85 -34.15 -15.28 -12.79
C ILE A 85 -34.63 -14.25 -13.81
N VAL A 86 -35.94 -14.17 -14.06
CA VAL A 86 -36.52 -13.19 -15.00
C VAL A 86 -36.25 -11.75 -14.55
N SER A 87 -36.23 -11.46 -13.25
CA SER A 87 -35.88 -10.13 -12.72
C SER A 87 -34.41 -9.74 -12.94
N VAL A 88 -33.51 -10.74 -13.06
CA VAL A 88 -32.06 -10.54 -13.22
C VAL A 88 -31.67 -10.33 -14.68
N LEU A 89 -32.37 -10.96 -15.64
CA LEU A 89 -32.06 -10.87 -17.07
C LEU A 89 -32.02 -9.42 -17.61
N PRO A 90 -32.96 -8.51 -17.27
CA PRO A 90 -32.89 -7.10 -17.67
C PRO A 90 -31.69 -6.36 -17.06
N ARG A 91 -31.30 -6.69 -15.83
CA ARG A 91 -30.14 -6.07 -15.15
C ARG A 91 -28.82 -6.45 -15.82
N MET A 92 -28.73 -7.66 -16.37
CA MET A 92 -27.59 -8.12 -17.18
C MET A 92 -27.64 -7.61 -18.63
N LYS A 93 -28.65 -6.82 -19.02
CA LYS A 93 -28.87 -6.33 -20.40
C LYS A 93 -29.07 -7.46 -21.41
N CYS A 94 -29.78 -8.52 -21.03
CA CYS A 94 -30.20 -9.55 -21.97
C CYS A 94 -31.19 -8.95 -23.00
N PRO A 95 -30.98 -9.15 -24.32
CA PRO A 95 -31.85 -8.60 -25.37
C PRO A 95 -33.16 -9.38 -25.55
N HIS A 96 -33.26 -10.59 -25.00
CA HIS A 96 -34.42 -11.46 -25.12
C HIS A 96 -35.30 -11.35 -23.87
N GLN A 97 -36.62 -11.16 -24.09
CA GLN A 97 -37.63 -11.12 -23.03
C GLN A 97 -38.10 -12.53 -22.70
N LEU A 98 -38.24 -12.83 -21.42
CA LEU A 98 -38.66 -14.13 -20.91
C LEU A 98 -39.60 -13.91 -19.73
N GLU A 99 -40.75 -14.57 -19.76
CA GLU A 99 -41.74 -14.48 -18.67
C GLU A 99 -41.64 -15.68 -17.71
N PRO A 100 -41.99 -15.53 -16.42
CA PRO A 100 -41.89 -16.63 -15.46
C PRO A 100 -42.73 -17.86 -15.84
N HIS A 101 -43.87 -17.65 -16.48
CA HIS A 101 -44.75 -18.75 -16.93
C HIS A 101 -44.10 -19.59 -18.04
N GLN A 102 -43.22 -18.99 -18.87
CA GLN A 102 -42.56 -19.70 -19.97
C GLN A 102 -41.50 -20.67 -19.45
N ILE A 103 -40.80 -20.30 -18.38
CA ILE A 103 -39.85 -21.17 -17.68
C ILE A 103 -40.56 -22.34 -16.99
N GLN A 104 -41.72 -22.08 -16.38
CA GLN A 104 -42.51 -23.10 -15.70
C GLN A 104 -43.26 -24.02 -16.69
N GLY A 105 -43.74 -23.46 -17.80
CA GLY A 105 -44.41 -24.16 -18.89
C GLY A 105 -43.47 -24.96 -19.79
N MET A 106 -42.16 -24.98 -19.49
CA MET A 106 -41.13 -25.70 -20.25
C MET A 106 -41.10 -25.32 -21.73
N ASP A 107 -41.29 -24.03 -22.03
CA ASP A 107 -41.25 -23.50 -23.39
C ASP A 107 -39.79 -23.27 -23.84
N PHE A 108 -39.13 -24.35 -24.23
CA PHE A 108 -37.73 -24.38 -24.65
C PHE A 108 -37.46 -23.56 -25.91
N ILE A 109 -38.45 -23.30 -26.76
CA ILE A 109 -38.32 -22.42 -27.94
C ILE A 109 -37.97 -21.00 -27.51
N HIS A 110 -38.66 -20.46 -26.50
CA HIS A 110 -38.42 -19.10 -26.00
C HIS A 110 -37.26 -19.04 -24.98
N ILE A 111 -36.99 -20.14 -24.27
CA ILE A 111 -35.85 -20.22 -23.35
C ILE A 111 -34.51 -20.34 -24.09
N PHE A 112 -34.48 -21.01 -25.25
CA PHE A 112 -33.25 -21.28 -26.00
C PHE A 112 -32.41 -20.02 -26.32
N PRO A 113 -32.97 -18.92 -26.89
CA PRO A 113 -32.21 -17.70 -27.16
C PRO A 113 -31.59 -17.07 -25.90
N VAL A 114 -32.30 -17.14 -24.77
CA VAL A 114 -31.82 -16.62 -23.48
C VAL A 114 -30.64 -17.45 -22.97
N VAL A 115 -30.76 -18.79 -23.03
CA VAL A 115 -29.66 -19.68 -22.62
C VAL A 115 -28.45 -19.54 -23.54
N GLN A 116 -28.66 -19.44 -24.85
CA GLN A 116 -27.57 -19.21 -25.81
C GLN A 116 -26.81 -17.93 -25.50
N TRP A 117 -27.52 -16.84 -25.20
CA TRP A 117 -26.91 -15.58 -24.80
C TRP A 117 -26.16 -15.68 -23.47
N LEU A 118 -26.77 -16.31 -22.45
CA LEU A 118 -26.16 -16.52 -21.13
C LEU A 118 -24.89 -17.38 -21.22
N VAL A 119 -24.91 -18.44 -22.02
CA VAL A 119 -23.75 -19.31 -22.26
C VAL A 119 -22.63 -18.55 -22.95
N LYS A 120 -22.94 -17.78 -24.00
CA LYS A 120 -21.95 -16.95 -24.69
C LYS A 120 -21.29 -15.97 -23.73
N ARG A 121 -22.10 -15.26 -22.92
CA ARG A 121 -21.61 -14.30 -21.93
C ARG A 121 -20.77 -14.97 -20.86
N ALA A 122 -21.19 -16.14 -20.35
CA ALA A 122 -20.44 -16.88 -19.34
C ALA A 122 -19.08 -17.38 -19.86
N ILE A 123 -18.96 -17.73 -21.15
CA ILE A 123 -17.69 -18.10 -21.78
C ILE A 123 -16.77 -16.88 -21.92
N GLU A 124 -17.30 -15.74 -22.41
CA GLU A 124 -16.55 -14.48 -22.52
C GLU A 124 -15.98 -14.04 -21.14
N THR A 125 -16.82 -14.06 -20.10
CA THR A 125 -16.37 -13.70 -18.74
C THR A 125 -15.36 -14.71 -18.17
N LYS A 126 -15.47 -15.99 -18.51
CA LYS A 126 -14.45 -16.99 -18.14
C LYS A 126 -13.13 -16.78 -18.86
N GLU A 127 -13.14 -16.32 -20.10
CA GLU A 127 -11.92 -16.00 -20.84
C GLU A 127 -11.24 -14.75 -20.24
N GLU A 128 -12.02 -13.70 -19.94
CA GLU A 128 -11.52 -12.48 -19.31
C GLU A 128 -10.98 -12.71 -17.88
N MET A 129 -11.67 -13.50 -17.07
CA MET A 129 -11.35 -13.74 -15.67
C MET A 129 -10.48 -15.00 -15.45
N GLY A 130 -10.25 -15.80 -16.48
CA GLY A 130 -9.60 -17.11 -16.39
C GLY A 130 -8.18 -17.03 -15.86
N ASP A 131 -7.39 -16.09 -16.37
CA ASP A 131 -6.02 -15.85 -15.91
C ASP A 131 -5.98 -15.35 -14.46
N TYR A 132 -6.95 -14.52 -14.07
CA TYR A 132 -7.08 -14.05 -12.70
C TYR A 132 -7.42 -15.19 -11.74
N ILE A 133 -8.43 -16.01 -12.05
CA ILE A 133 -8.82 -17.16 -11.21
C ILE A 133 -7.68 -18.18 -11.14
N ARG A 134 -6.97 -18.42 -12.26
CA ARG A 134 -5.82 -19.32 -12.29
C ARG A 134 -4.67 -18.80 -11.44
N SER A 135 -4.29 -17.52 -11.58
CA SER A 135 -3.24 -16.92 -10.77
C SER A 135 -3.61 -16.86 -9.29
N TYR A 136 -4.87 -16.56 -8.97
CA TYR A 136 -5.38 -16.63 -7.60
C TYR A 136 -5.28 -18.05 -7.02
N SER A 137 -5.69 -19.06 -7.79
CA SER A 137 -5.63 -20.47 -7.38
C SER A 137 -4.18 -20.93 -7.17
N ILE A 138 -3.27 -20.56 -8.08
CA ILE A 138 -1.83 -20.82 -7.94
C ILE A 138 -1.29 -20.13 -6.70
N SER A 139 -1.68 -18.87 -6.43
CA SER A 139 -1.26 -18.14 -5.24
C SER A 139 -1.75 -18.79 -3.94
N GLN A 140 -3.01 -19.25 -3.90
CA GLN A 140 -3.55 -19.95 -2.73
C GLN A 140 -2.87 -21.30 -2.51
N PHE A 141 -2.57 -22.02 -3.59
CA PHE A 141 -1.81 -23.27 -3.54
C PHE A 141 -0.39 -23.03 -3.00
N GLN A 142 0.35 -22.09 -3.59
CA GLN A 142 1.72 -21.74 -3.23
C GLN A 142 1.89 -21.22 -1.79
N LYS A 143 0.83 -20.71 -1.16
CA LYS A 143 0.87 -20.34 0.27
C LYS A 143 0.99 -21.53 1.20
N THR A 144 0.47 -22.69 0.79
CA THR A 144 0.33 -23.86 1.66
C THR A 144 1.22 -25.02 1.22
N TYR A 145 1.52 -25.10 -0.09
CA TYR A 145 2.26 -26.19 -0.70
C TYR A 145 3.27 -25.66 -1.72
N SER A 146 4.49 -26.20 -1.73
CA SER A 146 5.50 -25.98 -2.77
C SER A 146 5.70 -27.27 -3.58
N LEU A 147 5.86 -27.14 -4.89
CA LEU A 147 6.24 -28.27 -5.73
C LEU A 147 7.75 -28.50 -5.64
N PRO A 148 8.24 -29.75 -5.74
CA PRO A 148 9.68 -30.03 -5.80
C PRO A 148 10.41 -29.26 -6.92
N GLU A 149 9.71 -29.02 -8.04
CA GLU A 149 10.22 -28.25 -9.18
C GLU A 149 10.45 -26.77 -8.83
N ASP A 150 9.63 -26.19 -7.95
CA ASP A 150 9.75 -24.80 -7.50
C ASP A 150 11.01 -24.62 -6.63
N ASP A 151 11.29 -25.57 -5.73
CA ASP A 151 12.49 -25.56 -4.88
C ASP A 151 13.77 -25.69 -5.71
N ASP A 152 13.74 -26.54 -6.74
CA ASP A 152 14.85 -26.70 -7.68
C ASP A 152 15.03 -25.49 -8.59
N PHE A 153 13.95 -24.79 -8.94
CA PHE A 153 14.02 -23.53 -9.67
C PHE A 153 14.64 -22.42 -8.81
N VAL A 154 14.27 -22.30 -7.54
CA VAL A 154 14.85 -21.31 -6.61
C VAL A 154 16.36 -21.54 -6.45
N LYS A 155 16.80 -22.79 -6.29
CA LYS A 155 18.23 -23.14 -6.22
C LYS A 155 18.98 -22.86 -7.53
N ARG A 156 18.36 -23.10 -8.69
CA ARG A 156 18.95 -22.80 -10.00
C ARG A 156 19.01 -21.31 -10.29
N LYS A 157 18.04 -20.54 -9.83
CA LYS A 157 17.94 -19.09 -10.03
C LYS A 157 19.15 -18.35 -9.47
N GLU A 158 19.60 -18.66 -8.27
CA GLU A 158 20.79 -18.02 -7.69
C GLU A 158 22.05 -18.30 -8.51
N LYS A 159 22.24 -19.55 -8.96
CA LYS A 159 23.36 -19.92 -9.82
C LYS A 159 23.30 -19.21 -11.18
N ALA A 160 22.12 -19.11 -11.78
CA ALA A 160 21.91 -18.43 -13.04
C ALA A 160 22.21 -16.93 -12.93
N ILE A 161 21.71 -16.27 -11.88
CA ILE A 161 22.01 -14.85 -11.60
C ILE A 161 23.51 -14.63 -11.47
N LYS A 162 24.18 -15.46 -10.66
CA LYS A 162 25.64 -15.37 -10.49
C LYS A 162 26.39 -15.54 -11.81
N THR A 163 25.99 -16.51 -12.62
CA THR A 163 26.60 -16.75 -13.94
C THR A 163 26.41 -15.56 -14.88
N VAL A 164 25.23 -14.94 -14.90
CA VAL A 164 24.95 -13.75 -15.73
C VAL A 164 25.75 -12.54 -15.26
N VAL A 165 25.88 -12.35 -13.94
CA VAL A 165 26.72 -11.28 -13.37
C VAL A 165 28.19 -11.51 -13.69
N ASP A 166 28.69 -12.74 -13.51
CA ASP A 166 30.08 -13.10 -13.81
C ASP A 166 30.39 -12.92 -15.30
N LEU A 167 29.48 -13.34 -16.20
CA LEU A 167 29.60 -13.09 -17.63
C LEU A 167 29.56 -11.59 -17.96
N SER A 168 28.64 -10.84 -17.36
CA SER A 168 28.58 -9.39 -17.55
C SER A 168 29.89 -8.73 -17.12
N ASP A 169 30.46 -9.14 -15.99
CA ASP A 169 31.71 -8.61 -15.45
C ASP A 169 32.93 -8.94 -16.31
N VAL A 170 32.99 -10.17 -16.85
CA VAL A 170 34.07 -10.61 -17.75
C VAL A 170 34.02 -9.88 -19.09
N TYR A 171 32.82 -9.69 -19.65
CA TYR A 171 32.62 -9.04 -20.95
C TYR A 171 32.35 -7.54 -20.87
N LYS A 172 32.52 -6.91 -19.70
CA LYS A 172 32.40 -5.46 -19.53
C LYS A 172 33.33 -4.72 -20.51
N PRO A 173 32.82 -3.80 -21.34
CA PRO A 173 33.65 -2.99 -22.23
C PRO A 173 34.67 -2.17 -21.43
N ARG A 174 35.95 -2.55 -21.49
CA ARG A 174 37.06 -1.81 -20.84
C ARG A 174 37.70 -0.87 -21.85
N ARG A 175 37.68 0.43 -21.55
CA ARG A 175 38.39 1.43 -22.36
C ARG A 175 39.90 1.36 -22.05
N LYS A 176 40.71 1.02 -23.07
CA LYS A 176 42.18 0.97 -23.01
C LYS A 176 42.82 2.32 -23.31
N TYR A 177 42.19 3.13 -24.16
CA TYR A 177 42.71 4.43 -24.58
C TYR A 177 41.67 5.51 -24.33
N ARG A 178 42.15 6.72 -24.03
CA ARG A 178 41.31 7.91 -23.87
C ARG A 178 41.90 9.04 -24.68
N ARG A 179 41.06 9.84 -25.35
CA ARG A 179 41.49 11.07 -26.02
C ARG A 179 42.09 12.05 -25.02
N GLN A 180 43.20 12.68 -25.41
CA GLN A 180 43.82 13.74 -24.61
C GLN A 180 42.88 14.95 -24.47
N GLN A 181 42.90 15.55 -23.28
CA GLN A 181 42.10 16.73 -22.97
C GLN A 181 42.67 17.93 -23.75
N GLY A 182 41.90 18.46 -24.72
CA GLY A 182 42.34 19.55 -25.61
C GLY A 182 42.59 19.13 -27.07
N ALA A 183 42.48 17.84 -27.41
CA ALA A 183 42.36 17.44 -28.81
C ALA A 183 41.01 17.93 -29.35
N GLY A 184 41.03 18.81 -30.35
CA GLY A 184 39.80 19.37 -30.96
C GLY A 184 38.81 18.30 -31.42
N GLU A 185 37.54 18.69 -31.55
CA GLU A 185 36.48 17.81 -32.04
C GLU A 185 36.85 17.22 -33.41
N LEU A 186 36.70 15.90 -33.56
CA LEU A 186 36.82 15.30 -34.89
C LEU A 186 35.54 15.58 -35.67
N LEU A 187 35.68 16.47 -36.65
CA LEU A 187 34.62 16.82 -37.60
C LEU A 187 34.29 15.65 -38.53
N ASP A 188 35.27 14.79 -38.80
CA ASP A 188 35.16 13.65 -39.70
C ASP A 188 34.57 12.39 -39.00
N GLU A 189 33.62 11.73 -39.66
CA GLU A 189 32.87 10.57 -39.14
C GLU A 189 33.76 9.33 -39.04
N GLU A 190 34.58 9.07 -40.06
CA GLU A 190 35.51 7.94 -40.09
C GLU A 190 36.48 8.03 -38.91
N SER A 191 37.12 9.19 -38.75
CA SER A 191 38.06 9.42 -37.65
C SER A 191 37.41 9.30 -36.25
N ARG A 192 36.10 9.57 -36.12
CA ARG A 192 35.33 9.35 -34.88
C ARG A 192 35.09 7.87 -34.60
N VAL A 193 34.79 7.08 -35.64
CA VAL A 193 34.65 5.63 -35.56
C VAL A 193 35.99 4.99 -35.19
N HIS A 194 37.07 5.34 -35.89
CA HIS A 194 38.41 4.83 -35.61
C HIS A 194 38.85 5.12 -34.18
N ALA A 195 38.61 6.33 -33.68
CA ALA A 195 38.93 6.66 -32.29
C ALA A 195 38.11 5.84 -31.30
N THR A 196 36.80 5.69 -31.52
CA THR A 196 35.93 4.95 -30.62
C THR A 196 36.32 3.48 -30.56
N LEU A 197 36.67 2.89 -31.70
CA LEU A 197 37.20 1.53 -31.76
C LEU A 197 38.54 1.42 -31.01
N LEU A 198 39.42 2.41 -31.20
CA LEU A 198 40.70 2.49 -30.50
C LEU A 198 40.51 2.60 -28.98
N GLU A 199 39.52 3.35 -28.49
CA GLU A 199 39.21 3.45 -27.06
C GLU A 199 38.99 2.08 -26.42
N TYR A 200 38.36 1.14 -27.13
CA TYR A 200 38.14 -0.24 -26.67
C TYR A 200 39.20 -1.24 -27.19
N GLY A 201 40.29 -0.75 -27.77
CA GLY A 201 41.42 -1.56 -28.22
C GLY A 201 41.18 -2.34 -29.52
N ARG A 202 40.18 -1.95 -30.33
CA ARG A 202 39.96 -2.49 -31.67
C ARG A 202 40.52 -1.52 -32.71
N ARG A 203 41.30 -2.03 -33.66
CA ARG A 203 41.71 -1.28 -34.86
C ARG A 203 40.75 -1.68 -35.98
N TYR A 204 40.17 -0.71 -36.67
CA TYR A 204 39.45 -0.98 -37.91
C TYR A 204 40.44 -1.58 -38.93
N GLY A 205 40.03 -2.59 -39.69
CA GLY A 205 40.89 -3.31 -40.65
C GLY A 205 41.53 -4.62 -40.15
N PHE A 206 41.61 -4.88 -38.85
CA PHE A 206 42.31 -6.08 -38.33
C PHE A 206 41.46 -7.37 -38.25
N SER A 207 40.30 -7.44 -38.90
CA SER A 207 39.39 -8.59 -38.80
C SER A 207 39.37 -9.54 -40.00
N ARG A 208 40.21 -9.32 -41.02
CA ARG A 208 40.40 -10.31 -42.11
C ARG A 208 41.84 -10.29 -42.61
N GLN A 209 42.74 -10.84 -41.81
CA GLN A 209 43.94 -11.52 -42.29
C GLN A 209 44.45 -12.33 -41.10
N SER A 210 43.77 -13.44 -40.81
CA SER A 210 44.43 -14.55 -40.15
C SER A 210 45.60 -14.92 -41.05
N LYS A 211 46.81 -14.52 -40.67
CA LYS A 211 48.05 -15.12 -41.17
C LYS A 211 47.88 -16.61 -40.97
N THR A 212 47.54 -17.32 -42.04
CA THR A 212 47.66 -18.77 -42.11
C THR A 212 49.13 -19.06 -41.94
N GLU A 213 49.41 -19.73 -40.83
CA GLU A 213 50.70 -20.30 -40.50
C GLU A 213 51.20 -21.16 -41.66
N LYS A 214 52.52 -21.12 -41.84
CA LYS A 214 53.26 -21.97 -42.77
C LYS A 214 52.91 -23.45 -42.52
N ALA A 215 52.41 -24.11 -43.55
CA ALA A 215 52.49 -25.56 -43.69
C ALA A 215 52.90 -25.88 -45.13
N GLU A 216 53.90 -26.76 -45.25
CA GLU A 216 54.60 -27.15 -46.45
C GLU A 216 53.72 -27.92 -47.46
N ASP A 217 54.16 -27.87 -48.73
CA ASP A 217 53.92 -28.82 -49.82
C ASP A 217 52.49 -29.18 -50.27
N LYS A 218 52.06 -28.60 -51.40
CA LYS A 218 51.96 -29.35 -52.67
C LYS A 218 51.63 -28.47 -53.88
N LYS A 219 52.42 -28.71 -54.92
CA LYS A 219 52.41 -28.20 -56.30
C LYS A 219 51.11 -28.54 -57.05
N THR A 220 50.42 -27.52 -57.60
CA THR A 220 49.87 -27.57 -58.97
C THR A 220 49.41 -26.18 -59.48
N THR A 221 50.14 -25.72 -60.51
CA THR A 221 49.71 -24.97 -61.71
C THR A 221 48.75 -23.78 -61.60
N LEU A 222 49.30 -22.60 -61.93
CA LEU A 222 48.61 -21.41 -62.44
C LEU A 222 47.63 -21.76 -63.59
N PRO A 223 46.67 -20.85 -63.85
CA PRO A 223 46.74 -20.15 -65.12
C PRO A 223 46.88 -18.64 -64.91
N ALA A 224 47.84 -18.10 -65.66
CA ALA A 224 48.00 -16.69 -65.88
C ALA A 224 46.79 -16.16 -66.67
N GLY A 225 46.29 -14.98 -66.28
CA GLY A 225 45.41 -14.20 -67.12
C GLY A 225 44.42 -13.32 -66.40
N LEU A 226 44.86 -12.43 -65.50
CA LEU A 226 44.12 -11.21 -65.14
C LEU A 226 45.09 -10.04 -64.95
N SER A 227 44.56 -8.86 -65.22
CA SER A 227 45.18 -7.72 -65.91
C SER A 227 46.09 -6.86 -65.03
N ALA A 228 46.92 -6.04 -65.68
CA ALA A 228 47.68 -4.96 -65.04
C ALA A 228 46.82 -3.97 -64.22
N ALA A 229 45.48 -4.02 -64.36
CA ALA A 229 44.53 -3.30 -63.53
C ALA A 229 44.48 -3.82 -62.08
N GLU A 230 44.60 -5.14 -61.84
CA GLU A 230 44.59 -5.70 -60.48
C GLU A 230 45.87 -5.35 -59.70
N ARG A 231 46.98 -5.07 -60.39
CA ARG A 231 48.21 -4.56 -59.75
C ARG A 231 48.15 -3.07 -59.44
N ALA A 232 47.41 -2.29 -60.23
CA ALA A 232 47.16 -0.89 -59.93
C ALA A 232 46.16 -0.76 -58.77
N ASP A 233 45.07 -1.54 -58.78
CA ASP A 233 44.08 -1.58 -57.69
C ASP A 233 44.68 -2.11 -56.39
N ALA A 234 45.58 -3.12 -56.43
CA ALA A 234 46.29 -3.59 -55.24
C ALA A 234 47.31 -2.56 -54.71
N GLN A 235 47.94 -1.78 -55.60
CA GLN A 235 48.83 -0.69 -55.18
C GLN A 235 48.04 0.49 -54.60
N GLU A 236 46.88 0.84 -55.17
CA GLU A 236 45.98 1.84 -54.61
C GLU A 236 45.37 1.39 -53.28
N GLU A 237 44.98 0.12 -53.13
CA GLU A 237 44.52 -0.44 -51.85
C GLU A 237 45.63 -0.45 -50.78
N ASP A 238 46.87 -0.80 -51.14
CA ASP A 238 48.02 -0.75 -50.23
C ASP A 238 48.40 0.68 -49.84
N GLU A 239 48.31 1.65 -50.76
CA GLU A 239 48.54 3.07 -50.48
C GLU A 239 47.43 3.67 -49.59
N LEU A 240 46.17 3.28 -49.81
CA LEU A 240 45.04 3.66 -48.96
C LEU A 240 45.17 3.04 -47.56
N GLN A 241 45.58 1.77 -47.46
CA GLN A 241 45.86 1.13 -46.16
C GLN A 241 47.02 1.81 -45.43
N ALA A 242 48.09 2.18 -46.13
CA ALA A 242 49.22 2.90 -45.54
C ALA A 242 48.81 4.31 -45.05
N ALA A 243 47.98 5.02 -45.81
CA ALA A 243 47.42 6.31 -45.40
C ALA A 243 46.50 6.18 -44.17
N GLU A 244 45.67 5.13 -44.13
CA GLU A 244 44.79 4.80 -43.01
C GLU A 244 45.60 4.44 -41.75
N GLU A 245 46.68 3.67 -41.90
CA GLU A 245 47.60 3.33 -40.81
C GLU A 245 48.31 4.56 -40.25
N GLN A 246 48.77 5.47 -41.11
CA GLN A 246 49.35 6.75 -40.67
C GLN A 246 48.32 7.62 -39.92
N ARG A 247 47.07 7.62 -40.38
CA ARG A 247 45.95 8.31 -39.71
C ARG A 247 45.66 7.70 -38.33
N ILE A 248 45.67 6.37 -38.20
CA ILE A 248 45.52 5.63 -36.93
C ILE A 248 46.73 5.86 -36.01
N GLN A 249 47.96 5.96 -36.52
CA GLN A 249 49.17 6.25 -35.73
C GLN A 249 49.17 7.70 -35.20
N SER A 250 48.78 8.67 -36.03
CA SER A 250 48.55 10.05 -35.61
C SER A 250 47.48 10.14 -34.52
N LEU A 251 46.41 9.35 -34.65
CA LEU A 251 45.34 9.26 -33.66
C LEU A 251 45.79 8.56 -32.37
N MET A 252 46.60 7.50 -32.44
CA MET A 252 47.22 6.85 -31.27
C MET A 252 48.13 7.81 -30.50
N THR A 253 48.85 8.69 -31.20
CA THR A 253 49.71 9.70 -30.58
C THR A 253 48.88 10.74 -29.82
N LYS A 254 47.66 11.04 -30.30
CA LYS A 254 46.67 11.91 -29.64
C LYS A 254 45.84 11.18 -28.57
N MET A 255 46.09 9.87 -28.33
CA MET A 255 45.43 9.06 -27.32
C MET A 255 46.39 8.70 -26.18
N THR A 256 45.90 8.74 -24.95
CA THR A 256 46.66 8.34 -23.76
C THR A 256 46.26 6.93 -23.35
N ALA A 257 47.26 6.05 -23.15
CA ALA A 257 47.03 4.71 -22.63
C ALA A 257 46.63 4.78 -21.15
N MET A 258 45.51 4.17 -20.79
CA MET A 258 45.06 4.07 -19.40
C MET A 258 45.80 2.92 -18.72
N ALA A 259 46.77 3.22 -17.84
CA ALA A 259 47.28 2.25 -16.89
C ALA A 259 46.20 1.95 -15.84
N ASN A 260 46.09 0.68 -15.42
CA ASN A 260 45.10 0.18 -14.47
C ASN A 260 45.17 0.93 -13.12
N GLU A 261 44.45 2.03 -12.99
CA GLU A 261 44.12 2.67 -11.72
C GLU A 261 42.64 3.08 -11.71
N GLU A 262 41.80 2.20 -11.17
CA GLU A 262 40.39 2.46 -10.86
C GLU A 262 40.28 3.39 -9.63
N SER A 263 40.62 4.68 -9.74
CA SER A 263 40.15 5.70 -8.77
C SER A 263 40.54 7.15 -9.11
N ARG A 264 40.22 7.67 -10.30
CA ARG A 264 40.17 9.13 -10.51
C ARG A 264 38.94 9.52 -11.33
N LEU A 265 37.94 10.08 -10.65
CA LEU A 265 36.91 10.89 -11.30
C LEU A 265 37.63 12.03 -12.02
N THR A 266 37.65 11.97 -13.35
CA THR A 266 38.26 13.04 -14.16
C THR A 266 37.43 14.31 -14.10
N ALA A 267 38.12 15.45 -13.96
CA ALA A 267 37.53 16.79 -13.97
C ALA A 267 36.63 17.07 -15.20
N SER A 268 36.81 16.34 -16.30
CA SER A 268 35.95 16.45 -17.48
C SER A 268 34.56 15.81 -17.30
N SER A 269 34.40 14.78 -16.45
CA SER A 269 33.08 14.21 -16.12
C SER A 269 32.29 15.15 -15.21
N VAL A 270 32.99 15.90 -14.34
CA VAL A 270 32.41 17.03 -13.61
C VAL A 270 32.11 18.19 -14.56
N GLY A 271 32.96 18.45 -15.55
CA GLY A 271 32.75 19.47 -16.58
C GLY A 271 31.56 19.23 -17.52
N GLN A 272 31.23 17.97 -17.85
CA GLN A 272 30.03 17.64 -18.64
C GLN A 272 28.74 17.76 -17.82
N ILE A 273 28.77 17.43 -16.53
CA ILE A 273 27.61 17.63 -15.63
C ILE A 273 27.40 19.13 -15.37
N VAL A 274 28.48 19.88 -15.18
CA VAL A 274 28.44 21.35 -15.04
C VAL A 274 28.08 22.04 -16.38
N GLY A 275 28.44 21.43 -17.51
CA GLY A 275 28.05 21.90 -18.85
C GLY A 275 26.56 21.73 -19.15
N LEU A 276 25.97 20.61 -18.73
CA LEU A 276 24.51 20.38 -18.81
C LEU A 276 23.75 21.38 -17.93
N CYS A 277 24.28 21.71 -16.75
CA CYS A 277 23.73 22.76 -15.89
C CYS A 277 24.19 24.18 -16.28
N SER A 278 25.05 24.37 -17.30
CA SER A 278 25.56 25.72 -17.64
C SER A 278 24.49 26.60 -18.31
N ALA A 279 23.52 25.99 -18.97
CA ALA A 279 22.34 26.68 -19.50
C ALA A 279 21.41 27.12 -18.35
N GLU A 280 21.17 26.24 -17.38
CA GLU A 280 20.42 26.55 -16.16
C GLU A 280 21.15 27.56 -15.27
N ILE A 281 22.49 27.51 -15.20
CA ILE A 281 23.30 28.51 -14.50
C ILE A 281 23.27 29.84 -15.24
N LYS A 282 23.29 29.88 -16.58
CA LYS A 282 23.10 31.14 -17.33
C LYS A 282 21.71 31.73 -17.11
N GLN A 283 20.68 30.88 -17.02
CA GLN A 283 19.31 31.28 -16.76
C GLN A 283 19.11 31.74 -15.30
N ILE A 284 19.75 31.07 -14.33
CA ILE A 284 19.75 31.48 -12.92
C ILE A 284 20.62 32.73 -12.73
N VAL A 285 21.73 32.89 -13.45
CA VAL A 285 22.57 34.09 -13.41
C VAL A 285 21.89 35.26 -14.12
N SER A 286 21.12 35.04 -15.19
CA SER A 286 20.28 36.09 -15.79
C SER A 286 19.10 36.44 -14.89
N GLU A 287 18.42 35.46 -14.28
CA GLU A 287 17.36 35.71 -13.28
C GLU A 287 17.92 36.37 -12.00
N TYR A 288 19.14 36.04 -11.61
CA TYR A 288 19.82 36.67 -10.47
C TYR A 288 20.31 38.07 -10.84
N ALA A 289 20.77 38.31 -12.07
CA ALA A 289 21.11 39.64 -12.57
C ALA A 289 19.86 40.51 -12.76
N GLU A 290 18.74 39.94 -13.21
CA GLU A 290 17.44 40.61 -13.29
C GLU A 290 16.91 40.93 -11.90
N LYS A 291 16.92 39.98 -10.94
CA LYS A 291 16.54 40.23 -9.54
C LYS A 291 17.48 41.20 -8.83
N GLN A 292 18.76 41.20 -9.17
CA GLN A 292 19.74 42.16 -8.65
C GLN A 292 19.55 43.54 -9.31
N SER A 293 19.07 43.58 -10.56
CA SER A 293 18.64 44.82 -11.22
C SER A 293 17.33 45.35 -10.63
N GLU A 294 16.37 44.49 -10.27
CA GLU A 294 15.14 44.83 -9.55
C GLU A 294 15.45 45.35 -8.14
N LEU A 295 16.38 44.70 -7.43
CA LEU A 295 16.89 45.17 -6.14
C LEU A 295 17.67 46.49 -6.24
N SER A 296 18.40 46.72 -7.34
CA SER A 296 19.09 47.99 -7.59
C SER A 296 18.17 49.09 -8.13
N ALA A 297 17.07 48.72 -8.79
CA ALA A 297 15.99 49.63 -9.21
C ALA A 297 15.11 50.03 -8.02
N GLU A 298 15.06 49.22 -6.96
CA GLU A 298 14.49 49.58 -5.67
C GLU A 298 15.43 50.48 -4.81
N GLU A 299 16.71 50.58 -5.17
CA GLU A 299 17.68 51.49 -4.56
C GLU A 299 17.91 52.74 -5.41
N SER A 300 16.86 53.51 -5.67
CA SER A 300 17.00 54.97 -5.67
C SER A 300 15.81 55.66 -4.99
N PRO A 301 16.07 56.62 -4.09
CA PRO A 301 15.33 56.72 -2.85
C PRO A 301 14.68 58.10 -2.72
N GLU A 302 13.37 58.19 -2.87
CA GLU A 302 12.63 59.37 -2.42
C GLU A 302 11.30 58.96 -1.76
N LYS A 303 11.30 59.09 -0.42
CA LYS A 303 10.13 59.26 0.47
C LYS A 303 9.44 58.06 1.13
N LEU A 304 10.09 56.96 1.48
CA LEU A 304 9.60 56.13 2.61
C LEU A 304 10.77 55.53 3.42
N GLY A 305 11.07 56.17 4.55
CA GLY A 305 12.28 55.91 5.34
C GLY A 305 12.40 54.49 5.89
N THR A 306 13.65 54.01 5.93
CA THR A 306 14.14 52.76 6.56
C THR A 306 13.52 52.44 7.92
N SER A 307 13.14 53.47 8.67
CA SER A 307 12.38 53.37 9.94
C SER A 307 11.02 52.67 9.79
N GLN A 308 10.28 52.90 8.69
CA GLN A 308 8.98 52.26 8.47
C GLN A 308 9.09 50.78 8.07
N LEU A 309 10.12 50.40 7.32
CA LEU A 309 10.41 49.00 6.99
C LEU A 309 10.83 48.21 8.24
N HIS A 310 11.67 48.80 9.09
CA HIS A 310 12.01 48.22 10.39
C HIS A 310 10.76 48.09 11.29
N ARG A 311 9.92 49.12 11.35
CA ARG A 311 8.66 49.10 12.11
C ARG A 311 7.71 48.00 11.64
N ARG A 312 7.59 47.77 10.33
CA ARG A 312 6.79 46.65 9.76
C ARG A 312 7.36 45.29 10.15
N LYS A 313 8.69 45.13 10.12
CA LYS A 313 9.36 43.88 10.53
C LYS A 313 9.19 43.60 12.03
N VAL A 314 9.33 44.62 12.87
CA VAL A 314 9.08 44.54 14.33
C VAL A 314 7.61 44.21 14.62
N ILE A 315 6.66 44.84 13.91
CA ILE A 315 5.23 44.52 14.07
C ILE A 315 4.94 43.06 13.67
N SER A 316 5.53 42.57 12.58
CA SER A 316 5.38 41.19 12.14
C SER A 316 5.97 40.19 13.16
N LEU A 317 7.17 40.45 13.67
CA LEU A 317 7.80 39.64 14.70
C LEU A 317 7.01 39.67 16.02
N ASN A 318 6.53 40.84 16.45
CA ASN A 318 5.67 40.95 17.64
C ASN A 318 4.35 40.20 17.46
N LYS A 319 3.76 40.19 16.26
CA LYS A 319 2.57 39.39 15.97
C LYS A 319 2.86 37.89 16.05
N GLN A 320 4.02 37.43 15.57
CA GLN A 320 4.43 36.04 15.71
C GLN A 320 4.70 35.67 17.16
N ILE A 321 5.35 36.54 17.93
CA ILE A 321 5.57 36.36 19.37
C ILE A 321 4.23 36.23 20.09
N LEU A 322 3.27 37.13 19.82
CA LEU A 322 1.93 37.09 20.42
C LEU A 322 1.18 35.79 20.10
N GLN A 323 1.30 35.30 18.86
CA GLN A 323 0.70 34.02 18.46
C GLN A 323 1.35 32.85 19.21
N LYS A 324 2.67 32.86 19.38
CA LYS A 324 3.40 31.82 20.12
C LYS A 324 3.13 31.87 21.61
N THR A 325 3.00 33.05 22.21
CA THR A 325 2.64 33.18 23.64
C THR A 325 1.22 32.71 23.88
N LYS A 326 0.27 33.05 23.00
CA LYS A 326 -1.11 32.54 23.10
C LYS A 326 -1.17 31.01 23.01
N HIS A 327 -0.40 30.41 22.10
CA HIS A 327 -0.31 28.95 22.04
C HIS A 327 0.35 28.32 23.27
N LEU A 328 1.34 28.99 23.87
CA LEU A 328 1.92 28.53 25.14
C LEU A 328 0.90 28.60 26.28
N GLU A 329 0.11 29.67 26.37
CA GLU A 329 -0.96 29.81 27.36
C GLU A 329 -2.05 28.74 27.18
N GLU A 330 -2.50 28.50 25.94
CA GLU A 330 -3.46 27.43 25.62
C GLU A 330 -2.91 26.05 26.01
N LEU A 331 -1.63 25.80 25.73
CA LEU A 331 -0.98 24.53 26.06
C LEU A 331 -0.80 24.38 27.58
N GLN A 332 -0.46 25.45 28.28
CA GLN A 332 -0.36 25.47 29.75
C GLN A 332 -1.73 25.23 30.39
N ALA A 333 -2.80 25.85 29.90
CA ALA A 333 -4.16 25.61 30.38
C ALA A 333 -4.63 24.17 30.12
N SER A 334 -4.28 23.61 28.96
CA SER A 334 -4.55 22.20 28.66
C SER A 334 -3.78 21.29 29.62
N HIS A 335 -2.50 21.55 29.86
CA HIS A 335 -1.67 20.78 30.79
C HIS A 335 -2.21 20.83 32.23
N THR A 336 -2.60 22.01 32.74
CA THR A 336 -3.17 22.13 34.08
C THR A 336 -4.50 21.41 34.21
N SER A 337 -5.36 21.48 33.19
CA SER A 337 -6.64 20.75 33.18
C SER A 337 -6.44 19.23 33.14
N LEU A 338 -5.46 18.76 32.37
CA LEU A 338 -5.14 17.34 32.28
C LEU A 338 -4.50 16.82 33.57
N GLN A 339 -3.62 17.63 34.19
CA GLN A 339 -3.03 17.33 35.49
C GLN A 339 -4.10 17.22 36.59
N ALA A 340 -5.08 18.15 36.61
CA ALA A 340 -6.19 18.07 37.56
C ALA A 340 -7.00 16.78 37.40
N ARG A 341 -7.32 16.38 36.16
CA ARG A 341 -8.00 15.10 35.89
C ARG A 341 -7.15 13.89 36.29
N TYR A 342 -5.85 13.94 36.06
CA TYR A 342 -4.93 12.89 36.49
C TYR A 342 -4.94 12.75 38.02
N ASP A 343 -4.91 13.87 38.75
CA ASP A 343 -4.91 13.84 40.21
C ASP A 343 -6.27 13.38 40.77
N GLU A 344 -7.40 13.76 40.15
CA GLU A 344 -8.73 13.24 40.51
C GLU A 344 -8.83 11.72 40.28
N THR A 345 -8.42 11.23 39.12
CA THR A 345 -8.44 9.80 38.81
C THR A 345 -7.48 9.00 39.70
N LYS A 346 -6.34 9.59 40.09
CA LYS A 346 -5.44 8.99 41.06
C LYS A 346 -6.09 8.89 42.45
N LYS A 347 -6.84 9.90 42.89
CA LYS A 347 -7.60 9.87 44.15
C LYS A 347 -8.67 8.78 44.14
N THR A 348 -9.49 8.71 43.09
CA THR A 348 -10.54 7.68 42.99
C THR A 348 -9.95 6.27 42.96
N LEU A 349 -8.80 6.08 42.30
CA LEU A 349 -8.08 4.81 42.29
C LEU A 349 -7.55 4.45 43.68
N THR A 350 -7.04 5.41 44.46
CA THR A 350 -6.62 5.15 45.84
C THR A 350 -7.80 4.83 46.76
N GLU A 351 -8.95 5.48 46.58
CA GLU A 351 -10.18 5.20 47.32
C GLU A 351 -10.69 3.79 47.02
N LEU A 352 -10.77 3.40 45.74
CA LEU A 352 -11.18 2.07 45.32
C LEU A 352 -10.23 0.98 45.84
N LYS A 353 -8.93 1.22 45.83
CA LYS A 353 -7.96 0.29 46.44
C LYS A 353 -8.20 0.13 47.93
N SER A 354 -8.39 1.22 48.66
CA SER A 354 -8.67 1.16 50.09
C SER A 354 -9.99 0.46 50.41
N TYR A 355 -11.00 0.59 49.54
CA TYR A 355 -12.27 -0.11 49.66
C TYR A 355 -12.14 -1.61 49.37
N SER A 356 -11.40 -1.98 48.31
CA SER A 356 -11.07 -3.39 48.01
C SER A 356 -10.34 -4.04 49.17
N GLU A 357 -9.33 -3.38 49.74
CA GLU A 357 -8.60 -3.91 50.90
C GLU A 357 -9.49 -4.08 52.14
N ARG A 358 -10.52 -3.24 52.31
CA ARG A 358 -11.53 -3.42 53.38
C ARG A 358 -12.39 -4.64 53.10
N LEU A 359 -12.88 -4.80 51.88
CA LEU A 359 -13.66 -5.98 51.48
C LEU A 359 -12.86 -7.27 51.63
N ASP A 360 -11.59 -7.28 51.23
CA ASP A 360 -10.71 -8.45 51.36
C ASP A 360 -10.51 -8.82 52.84
N LYS A 361 -10.39 -7.82 53.73
CA LYS A 361 -10.31 -8.05 55.19
C LYS A 361 -11.61 -8.59 55.76
N GLU A 362 -12.75 -8.07 55.32
CA GLU A 362 -14.07 -8.56 55.72
C GLU A 362 -14.32 -9.99 55.22
N GLN A 363 -13.97 -10.28 53.96
CA GLN A 363 -14.02 -11.63 53.40
C GLN A 363 -13.12 -12.60 54.17
N ALA A 364 -11.87 -12.22 54.43
CA ALA A 364 -10.95 -13.06 55.21
C ALA A 364 -11.44 -13.26 56.67
N ALA A 365 -12.14 -12.28 57.26
CA ALA A 365 -12.77 -12.44 58.55
C ALA A 365 -13.96 -13.42 58.50
N LEU A 366 -14.78 -13.35 57.45
CA LEU A 366 -15.88 -14.28 57.21
C LEU A 366 -15.36 -15.71 56.94
N GLU A 367 -14.31 -15.89 56.15
CA GLU A 367 -13.67 -17.20 55.91
C GLU A 367 -13.10 -17.82 57.20
N LYS A 368 -12.55 -17.00 58.10
CA LYS A 368 -12.12 -17.44 59.44
C LYS A 368 -13.27 -17.87 60.34
N ILE A 369 -14.48 -17.34 60.11
CA ILE A 369 -15.69 -17.76 60.80
C ILE A 369 -16.24 -19.05 60.16
N GLU A 370 -16.24 -19.13 58.82
CA GLU A 370 -16.66 -20.34 58.10
C GLU A 370 -15.78 -21.55 58.45
N SER A 371 -14.46 -21.38 58.52
CA SER A 371 -13.52 -22.46 58.88
C SER A 371 -13.67 -22.98 60.33
N LYS A 372 -14.33 -22.21 61.21
CA LYS A 372 -14.63 -22.64 62.59
C LYS A 372 -16.00 -23.29 62.75
N ALA A 373 -16.85 -23.21 61.72
CA ALA A 373 -18.19 -23.77 61.74
C ALA A 373 -18.21 -25.18 61.12
N ASP A 374 -19.07 -26.05 61.65
CA ASP A 374 -19.14 -27.44 61.18
C ASP A 374 -19.53 -27.50 59.69
N PRO A 375 -18.75 -28.18 58.83
CA PRO A 375 -18.94 -28.13 57.37
C PRO A 375 -20.28 -28.73 56.94
N ASN A 376 -20.79 -29.73 57.67
CA ASN A 376 -22.08 -30.37 57.40
C ASN A 376 -23.26 -29.43 57.73
N ILE A 377 -23.16 -28.67 58.82
CA ILE A 377 -24.18 -27.67 59.21
C ILE A 377 -24.18 -26.52 58.20
N LEU A 378 -23.01 -26.03 57.78
CA LEU A 378 -22.88 -25.00 56.75
C LEU A 378 -23.47 -25.43 55.41
N GLN A 379 -23.25 -26.68 54.98
CA GLN A 379 -23.83 -27.19 53.74
C GLN A 379 -25.35 -27.26 53.80
N ASN A 380 -25.91 -27.70 54.94
CA ASN A 380 -27.34 -27.69 55.17
C ASN A 380 -27.93 -26.27 55.22
N LEU A 381 -27.24 -25.32 55.88
CA LEU A 381 -27.65 -23.92 55.88
C LEU A 381 -27.59 -23.29 54.48
N ARG A 382 -26.56 -23.57 53.69
CA ARG A 382 -26.46 -23.11 52.29
C ARG A 382 -27.59 -23.69 51.43
N ALA A 383 -27.91 -24.97 51.60
CA ALA A 383 -29.04 -25.60 50.92
C ALA A 383 -30.38 -24.96 51.35
N LEU A 384 -30.56 -24.69 52.64
CA LEU A 384 -31.76 -24.02 53.16
C LEU A 384 -31.87 -22.56 52.68
N VAL A 385 -30.77 -21.82 52.59
CA VAL A 385 -30.76 -20.45 52.05
C VAL A 385 -31.04 -20.45 50.55
N ALA A 386 -30.42 -21.36 49.78
CA ALA A 386 -30.72 -21.53 48.37
C ALA A 386 -32.18 -21.90 48.14
N MET A 387 -32.73 -22.79 48.98
CA MET A 387 -34.15 -23.14 48.95
C MET A 387 -35.02 -21.94 49.35
N ASN A 388 -34.62 -21.13 50.33
CA ASN A 388 -35.37 -19.94 50.76
C ASN A 388 -35.40 -18.86 49.67
N GLU A 389 -34.28 -18.59 49.01
CA GLU A 389 -34.22 -17.66 47.87
C GLU A 389 -35.01 -18.19 46.68
N ASN A 390 -34.95 -19.50 46.42
CA ASN A 390 -35.78 -20.13 45.38
C ASN A 390 -37.28 -20.03 45.73
N LEU A 391 -37.65 -20.26 46.99
CA LEU A 391 -39.03 -20.09 47.47
C LEU A 391 -39.47 -18.63 47.40
N LYS A 392 -38.60 -17.65 47.67
CA LYS A 392 -38.91 -16.22 47.47
C LYS A 392 -39.11 -15.88 46.00
N SER A 393 -38.29 -16.43 45.09
CA SER A 393 -38.48 -16.28 43.65
C SER A 393 -39.82 -16.85 43.22
N GLN A 394 -40.12 -18.09 43.64
CA GLN A 394 -41.40 -18.75 43.38
C GLN A 394 -42.57 -17.98 43.99
N GLU A 395 -42.42 -17.39 45.18
CA GLU A 395 -43.45 -16.55 45.80
C GLU A 395 -43.66 -15.25 45.02
N GLN A 396 -42.59 -14.60 44.52
CA GLN A 396 -42.69 -13.41 43.68
C GLN A 396 -43.37 -13.73 42.34
N GLU A 397 -42.98 -14.83 41.70
CA GLU A 397 -43.57 -15.34 40.47
C GLU A 397 -45.02 -15.73 40.68
N PHE A 398 -45.34 -16.43 41.76
CA PHE A 398 -46.71 -16.80 42.12
C PHE A 398 -47.57 -15.57 42.43
N LYS A 399 -47.04 -14.57 43.16
CA LYS A 399 -47.72 -13.28 43.37
C LYS A 399 -47.91 -12.51 42.07
N ALA A 400 -46.97 -12.59 41.13
CA ALA A 400 -47.14 -12.01 39.80
C ALA A 400 -48.25 -12.73 39.03
N HIS A 401 -48.22 -14.06 38.99
CA HIS A 401 -49.24 -14.89 38.36
C HIS A 401 -50.63 -14.69 38.98
N CYS A 402 -50.76 -14.62 40.30
CA CYS A 402 -52.03 -14.32 40.98
C CYS A 402 -52.53 -12.91 40.68
N ARG A 403 -51.64 -11.92 40.51
CA ARG A 403 -52.03 -10.56 40.09
C ARG A 403 -52.55 -10.58 38.66
N GLU A 404 -51.90 -11.30 37.76
CA GLU A 404 -52.35 -11.47 36.37
C GLU A 404 -53.71 -12.19 36.32
N GLU A 405 -53.89 -13.30 37.02
CA GLU A 405 -55.18 -14.00 37.10
C GLU A 405 -56.27 -13.14 37.75
N MET A 406 -55.95 -12.36 38.78
CA MET A 406 -56.89 -11.41 39.39
C MET A 406 -57.32 -10.35 38.37
N THR A 407 -56.40 -9.80 37.57
CA THR A 407 -56.76 -8.86 36.50
C THR A 407 -57.59 -9.52 35.41
N ARG A 408 -57.31 -10.78 35.06
CA ARG A 408 -58.10 -11.54 34.08
C ARG A 408 -59.53 -11.75 34.55
N LEU A 409 -59.70 -12.21 35.80
CA LEU A 409 -61.01 -12.45 36.39
C LEU A 409 -61.77 -11.14 36.65
N GLN A 410 -61.08 -10.04 36.98
CA GLN A 410 -61.70 -8.73 37.07
C GLN A 410 -62.23 -8.26 35.71
N GLN A 411 -61.46 -8.45 34.63
CA GLN A 411 -61.92 -8.19 33.26
C GLN A 411 -63.10 -9.09 32.89
N GLU A 412 -63.07 -10.36 33.28
CA GLU A 412 -64.15 -11.32 33.02
C GLU A 412 -65.44 -10.97 33.80
N ILE A 413 -65.31 -10.52 35.05
CA ILE A 413 -66.42 -9.99 35.85
C ILE A 413 -66.95 -8.69 35.27
N GLU A 414 -66.09 -7.81 34.76
CA GLU A 414 -66.49 -6.56 34.10
C GLU A 414 -67.26 -6.84 32.80
N ASN A 415 -66.79 -7.81 32.02
CA ASN A 415 -67.50 -8.31 30.83
C ASN A 415 -68.85 -8.97 31.20
N LEU A 416 -68.89 -9.80 32.24
CA LEU A 416 -70.12 -10.43 32.73
C LEU A 416 -71.08 -9.43 33.39
N LYS A 417 -70.58 -8.35 33.99
CA LYS A 417 -71.40 -7.21 34.47
C LYS A 417 -71.96 -6.41 33.30
N ALA A 418 -71.21 -6.26 32.22
CA ALA A 418 -71.70 -5.69 30.97
C ALA A 418 -72.78 -6.58 30.32
N GLU A 419 -72.69 -7.91 30.46
CA GLU A 419 -73.73 -8.85 30.00
C GLU A 419 -74.93 -8.98 30.96
N ARG A 420 -74.74 -8.82 32.28
CA ARG A 420 -75.78 -8.94 33.32
C ARG A 420 -76.51 -7.63 33.63
N VAL A 421 -76.75 -6.78 32.65
CA VAL A 421 -77.81 -5.75 32.79
C VAL A 421 -79.10 -6.26 32.13
N PRO A 422 -79.91 -7.13 32.78
CA PRO A 422 -81.29 -7.31 32.39
C PRO A 422 -82.14 -6.18 32.98
N ALA A 423 -82.93 -5.57 32.12
CA ALA A 423 -83.95 -4.59 32.46
C ALA A 423 -84.95 -5.12 33.49
N GLY A 424 -85.31 -4.27 34.45
CA GLY A 424 -86.37 -4.50 35.44
C GLY A 424 -86.57 -3.29 36.35
N ASP A 425 -87.30 -2.28 35.87
CA ASP A 425 -88.58 -1.80 36.45
C ASP A 425 -88.88 -0.29 36.21
N GLU A 426 -89.95 -0.09 35.41
CA GLU A 426 -91.03 0.92 35.48
C GLU A 426 -90.67 2.43 35.52
N LYS A 427 -91.07 3.33 34.61
CA LYS A 427 -92.34 3.66 33.90
C LYS A 427 -91.94 4.78 32.89
N THR A 428 -92.38 4.96 31.64
CA THR A 428 -93.73 4.99 31.04
C THR A 428 -93.61 5.26 29.52
N LEU A 429 -94.46 4.58 28.71
CA LEU A 429 -95.03 4.95 27.38
C LEU A 429 -94.10 4.85 26.13
N SER A 430 -94.23 3.78 25.31
CA SER A 430 -95.13 3.63 24.12
C SER A 430 -94.58 4.38 22.89
N SER A 431 -94.26 3.81 21.71
CA SER A 431 -94.72 2.61 21.00
C SER A 431 -93.87 2.38 19.73
N GLY A 432 -93.69 1.12 19.31
CA GLY A 432 -93.57 0.73 17.91
C GLY A 432 -92.16 0.57 17.33
N ASP A 433 -91.63 -0.64 17.37
CA ASP A 433 -90.53 -1.11 16.51
C ASP A 433 -91.15 -1.82 15.27
N PRO A 434 -90.49 -1.86 14.10
CA PRO A 434 -89.41 -2.84 13.93
C PRO A 434 -88.23 -2.45 12.99
N HIS A 435 -87.03 -2.78 13.46
CA HIS A 435 -85.81 -3.24 12.75
C HIS A 435 -84.55 -2.35 12.87
N GLY A 436 -83.57 -2.85 13.62
CA GLY A 436 -82.18 -2.38 13.56
C GLY A 436 -81.28 -2.85 14.72
N ALA A 437 -81.28 -4.15 15.05
CA ALA A 437 -80.35 -4.69 16.05
C ALA A 437 -78.90 -4.74 15.49
N LEU A 438 -78.14 -3.66 15.70
CA LEU A 438 -76.72 -3.52 15.39
C LEU A 438 -75.99 -2.95 16.61
N THR A 439 -75.73 -3.74 17.65
CA THR A 439 -75.06 -3.20 18.87
C THR A 439 -74.06 -4.10 19.61
N PRO A 440 -73.94 -5.43 19.39
CA PRO A 440 -72.84 -6.20 20.00
C PRO A 440 -71.57 -6.35 19.12
N VAL A 441 -71.72 -6.31 17.79
CA VAL A 441 -70.58 -6.51 16.84
C VAL A 441 -69.79 -5.22 16.63
N MET A 442 -70.45 -4.05 16.69
CA MET A 442 -69.76 -2.76 16.56
C MET A 442 -68.86 -2.46 17.76
N THR A 443 -69.28 -2.81 18.99
CA THR A 443 -68.48 -2.60 20.20
C THR A 443 -67.26 -3.52 20.28
N HIS A 444 -67.38 -4.79 19.85
CA HIS A 444 -66.23 -5.70 19.76
C HIS A 444 -65.21 -5.26 18.69
N ASN A 445 -65.68 -4.78 17.53
CA ASN A 445 -64.81 -4.23 16.49
C ASN A 445 -64.13 -2.92 16.95
N GLU A 446 -64.85 -2.06 17.66
CA GLU A 446 -64.26 -0.85 18.26
C GLU A 446 -63.19 -1.16 19.31
N ASP A 447 -63.39 -2.20 20.13
CA ASP A 447 -62.40 -2.63 21.12
C ASP A 447 -61.20 -3.36 20.49
N LEU A 448 -61.40 -4.12 19.41
CA LEU A 448 -60.32 -4.65 18.58
C LEU A 448 -59.54 -3.53 17.91
N ASP A 449 -60.20 -2.50 17.38
CA ASP A 449 -59.56 -1.33 16.78
C ASP A 449 -58.77 -0.54 17.82
N LYS A 450 -59.28 -0.38 19.04
CA LYS A 450 -58.53 0.22 20.15
C LYS A 450 -57.28 -0.59 20.49
N ARG A 451 -57.37 -1.92 20.62
CA ARG A 451 -56.22 -2.80 20.89
C ARG A 451 -55.19 -2.76 19.76
N TYR A 452 -55.66 -2.81 18.52
CA TYR A 452 -54.80 -2.69 17.33
C TYR A 452 -54.09 -1.33 17.28
N ASN A 453 -54.79 -0.24 17.57
CA ASN A 453 -54.20 1.09 17.63
C ASN A 453 -53.19 1.23 18.77
N MET A 454 -53.46 0.66 19.95
CA MET A 454 -52.49 0.63 21.06
C MET A 454 -51.23 -0.15 20.70
N GLU A 455 -51.35 -1.33 20.09
CA GLU A 455 -50.19 -2.12 19.65
C GLU A 455 -49.43 -1.44 18.50
N LYS A 456 -50.14 -0.79 17.58
CA LYS A 456 -49.54 0.03 16.52
C LYS A 456 -48.75 1.22 17.09
N GLU A 457 -49.26 1.88 18.12
CA GLU A 457 -48.52 2.93 18.83
C GLU A 457 -47.30 2.40 19.59
N LYS A 458 -47.41 1.24 20.25
CA LYS A 458 -46.27 0.58 20.91
C LYS A 458 -45.20 0.21 19.88
N LEU A 459 -45.59 -0.38 18.76
CA LEU A 459 -44.69 -0.72 17.66
C LEU A 459 -44.01 0.54 17.09
N TYR A 460 -44.75 1.63 16.93
CA TYR A 460 -44.19 2.92 16.50
C TYR A 460 -43.15 3.45 17.50
N LYS A 461 -43.44 3.40 18.81
CA LYS A 461 -42.49 3.78 19.87
C LYS A 461 -41.22 2.92 19.85
N ILE A 462 -41.35 1.60 19.68
CA ILE A 462 -40.22 0.69 19.59
C ILE A 462 -39.38 0.98 18.34
N ARG A 463 -40.00 1.19 17.17
CA ARG A 463 -39.31 1.59 15.94
C ARG A 463 -38.55 2.91 16.10
N LEU A 464 -39.12 3.87 16.83
CA LEU A 464 -38.45 5.14 17.12
C LEU A 464 -37.21 4.94 18.02
N LEU A 465 -37.32 4.09 19.04
CA LEU A 465 -36.18 3.74 19.91
C LEU A 465 -35.09 2.99 19.14
N GLN A 466 -35.46 2.05 18.27
CA GLN A 466 -34.52 1.34 17.40
C GLN A 466 -33.82 2.30 16.43
N ALA A 467 -34.56 3.23 15.81
CA ALA A 467 -33.98 4.25 14.96
C ALA A 467 -32.99 5.15 15.73
N ARG A 468 -33.31 5.51 16.98
CA ARG A 468 -32.41 6.26 17.86
C ARG A 468 -31.13 5.48 18.16
N ARG A 469 -31.23 4.20 18.54
CA ARG A 469 -30.07 3.34 18.79
C ARG A 469 -29.23 3.13 17.53
N ASN A 470 -29.85 2.93 16.37
CA ASN A 470 -29.13 2.82 15.09
C ASN A 470 -28.37 4.11 14.73
N ARG A 471 -28.95 5.29 15.00
CA ARG A 471 -28.23 6.57 14.84
C ARG A 471 -27.05 6.69 15.81
N GLU A 472 -27.24 6.28 17.07
CA GLU A 472 -26.15 6.26 18.06
C GLU A 472 -25.02 5.32 17.63
N ILE A 473 -25.34 4.12 17.15
CA ILE A 473 -24.36 3.16 16.61
C ILE A 473 -23.63 3.76 15.40
N ALA A 474 -24.34 4.39 14.46
CA ALA A 474 -23.71 5.02 13.31
C ALA A 474 -22.76 6.17 13.71
N ILE A 475 -23.12 6.96 14.72
CA ILE A 475 -22.23 8.00 15.28
C ILE A 475 -21.00 7.35 15.94
N LEU A 476 -21.18 6.26 16.68
CA LEU A 476 -20.06 5.55 17.30
C LEU A 476 -19.12 4.94 16.26
N HIS A 477 -19.63 4.33 15.18
CA HIS A 477 -18.79 3.83 14.09
C HIS A 477 -17.98 4.96 13.44
N ARG A 478 -18.59 6.11 13.14
CA ARG A 478 -17.84 7.27 12.61
C ARG A 478 -16.74 7.74 13.56
N LYS A 479 -17.02 7.78 14.88
CA LYS A 479 -16.01 8.12 15.89
C LYS A 479 -14.89 7.10 15.99
N ILE A 480 -15.17 5.82 15.71
CA ILE A 480 -14.15 4.76 15.67
C ILE A 480 -13.30 4.91 14.41
N ASP A 481 -13.92 5.19 13.26
CA ASP A 481 -13.22 5.42 11.99
C ASP A 481 -12.36 6.70 12.01
N GLU A 482 -12.72 7.70 12.82
CA GLU A 482 -11.88 8.89 13.08
C GLU A 482 -10.57 8.55 13.81
N VAL A 483 -10.49 7.41 14.50
CA VAL A 483 -9.27 6.98 15.20
C VAL A 483 -8.44 6.13 14.24
N PRO A 484 -7.19 6.54 13.93
CA PRO A 484 -6.34 5.79 13.02
C PRO A 484 -6.15 4.35 13.50
N SER A 485 -6.40 3.42 12.60
CA SER A 485 -6.19 1.99 12.84
C SER A 485 -4.72 1.69 13.11
N ARG A 486 -4.45 0.55 13.73
CA ARG A 486 -3.07 0.07 13.95
C ARG A 486 -2.28 -0.01 12.64
N ALA A 487 -2.94 -0.33 11.53
CA ALA A 487 -2.29 -0.38 10.22
C ALA A 487 -1.89 1.02 9.73
N GLU A 488 -2.77 2.02 9.87
CA GLU A 488 -2.49 3.42 9.51
C GLU A 488 -1.39 4.02 10.40
N LEU A 489 -1.40 3.73 11.70
CA LEU A 489 -0.31 4.13 12.60
C LEU A 489 1.04 3.55 12.17
N ILE A 490 1.08 2.30 11.72
CA ILE A 490 2.31 1.68 11.18
C ILE A 490 2.72 2.36 9.87
N GLN A 491 1.78 2.73 9.01
CA GLN A 491 2.07 3.48 7.79
C GLN A 491 2.64 4.86 8.10
N TYR A 492 2.05 5.60 9.05
CA TYR A 492 2.60 6.88 9.51
C TYR A 492 3.99 6.72 10.11
N GLN A 493 4.21 5.69 10.93
CA GLN A 493 5.54 5.41 11.47
C GLN A 493 6.58 5.17 10.37
N LYS A 494 6.25 4.36 9.35
CA LYS A 494 7.14 4.15 8.19
C LYS A 494 7.38 5.46 7.45
N ARG A 495 6.35 6.27 7.25
CA ARG A 495 6.46 7.57 6.58
C ARG A 495 7.34 8.55 7.35
N PHE A 496 7.26 8.56 8.68
CA PHE A 496 8.16 9.35 9.51
C PHE A 496 9.61 8.87 9.38
N ILE A 497 9.86 7.56 9.37
CA ILE A 497 11.22 7.01 9.20
C ILE A 497 11.78 7.40 7.82
N GLU A 498 10.97 7.32 6.76
CA GLU A 498 11.35 7.79 5.42
C GLU A 498 11.68 9.28 5.42
N LEU A 499 10.83 10.11 6.02
CA LEU A 499 11.06 11.55 6.11
C LEU A 499 12.34 11.87 6.90
N TYR A 500 12.58 11.20 8.02
CA TYR A 500 13.82 11.36 8.79
C TYR A 500 15.06 10.96 7.99
N ARG A 501 14.95 9.91 7.16
CA ARG A 501 16.04 9.52 6.25
C ARG A 501 16.29 10.58 5.19
N GLN A 502 15.25 11.15 4.59
CA GLN A 502 15.37 12.23 3.61
C GLN A 502 16.01 13.48 4.23
N ILE A 503 15.54 13.92 5.40
CA ILE A 503 16.12 15.05 6.14
C ILE A 503 17.59 14.78 6.46
N SER A 504 17.93 13.56 6.89
CA SER A 504 19.32 13.18 7.18
C SER A 504 20.21 13.19 5.94
N ALA A 505 19.68 12.76 4.78
CA ALA A 505 20.39 12.79 3.50
C ALA A 505 20.67 14.24 3.06
N VAL A 506 19.65 15.09 3.06
CA VAL A 506 19.78 16.52 2.71
C VAL A 506 20.73 17.24 3.68
N HIS A 507 20.66 16.94 4.98
CA HIS A 507 21.60 17.49 5.96
C HIS A 507 23.04 17.07 5.68
N LYS A 508 23.25 15.80 5.30
CA LYS A 508 24.58 15.29 4.91
C LYS A 508 25.10 16.01 3.66
N GLU A 509 24.28 16.19 2.64
CA GLU A 509 24.63 16.92 1.42
C GLU A 509 24.97 18.38 1.73
N THR A 510 24.13 19.05 2.52
CA THR A 510 24.36 20.44 2.95
C THR A 510 25.69 20.57 3.68
N LYS A 511 25.99 19.65 4.59
CA LYS A 511 27.27 19.61 5.30
C LYS A 511 28.46 19.39 4.35
N GLN A 512 28.29 18.56 3.31
CA GLN A 512 29.31 18.37 2.28
C GLN A 512 29.55 19.67 1.50
N PHE A 513 28.49 20.38 1.11
CA PHE A 513 28.60 21.68 0.44
C PHE A 513 29.31 22.72 1.30
N PHE A 514 28.95 22.86 2.58
CA PHE A 514 29.66 23.76 3.50
C PHE A 514 31.13 23.38 3.68
N THR A 515 31.43 22.07 3.76
CA THR A 515 32.82 21.61 3.87
C THR A 515 33.62 21.95 2.62
N LEU A 516 33.04 21.74 1.43
CA LEU A 516 33.65 22.08 0.16
C LEU A 516 33.88 23.60 0.05
N TYR A 517 32.86 24.40 0.37
CA TYR A 517 32.93 25.85 0.39
C TYR A 517 34.05 26.33 1.31
N ASN A 518 34.09 25.89 2.57
CA ASN A 518 35.14 26.26 3.52
C ASN A 518 36.54 25.84 3.02
N THR A 519 36.65 24.68 2.38
CA THR A 519 37.93 24.21 1.82
C THR A 519 38.38 25.07 0.63
N LEU A 520 37.45 25.51 -0.22
CA LEU A 520 37.74 26.40 -1.34
C LEU A 520 38.08 27.81 -0.86
N ASP A 521 37.37 28.30 0.16
CA ASP A 521 37.64 29.60 0.80
C ASP A 521 39.03 29.60 1.46
N ASP A 522 39.37 28.56 2.22
CA ASP A 522 40.72 28.38 2.78
C ASP A 522 41.79 28.40 1.67
N LYS A 523 41.57 27.67 0.56
CA LYS A 523 42.49 27.67 -0.59
C LYS A 523 42.62 29.06 -1.21
N LYS A 524 41.50 29.77 -1.38
CA LYS A 524 41.49 31.14 -1.90
C LYS A 524 42.33 32.05 -1.00
N VAL A 525 42.13 31.99 0.32
CA VAL A 525 42.92 32.76 1.29
C VAL A 525 44.41 32.42 1.22
N TYR A 526 44.80 31.16 1.01
CA TYR A 526 46.21 30.80 0.82
C TYR A 526 46.79 31.34 -0.49
N LEU A 527 46.03 31.28 -1.59
CA LEU A 527 46.44 31.85 -2.88
C LEU A 527 46.57 33.38 -2.81
N GLU A 528 45.64 34.07 -2.12
CA GLU A 528 45.74 35.51 -1.88
C GLU A 528 46.99 35.88 -1.08
N LYS A 529 47.34 35.07 -0.06
CA LYS A 529 48.60 35.24 0.69
C LYS A 529 49.83 35.01 -0.20
N GLU A 530 49.80 34.01 -1.07
CA GLU A 530 50.89 33.74 -2.02
C GLU A 530 51.06 34.90 -3.01
N ILE A 531 49.97 35.43 -3.56
CA ILE A 531 50.00 36.61 -4.44
C ILE A 531 50.54 37.83 -3.68
N SER A 532 50.10 38.07 -2.45
CA SER A 532 50.60 39.16 -1.62
C SER A 532 52.11 39.02 -1.32
N LEU A 533 52.57 37.81 -1.04
CA LEU A 533 54.00 37.49 -0.86
C LEU A 533 54.79 37.74 -2.14
N LEU A 534 54.30 37.28 -3.29
CA LEU A 534 54.95 37.48 -4.59
C LEU A 534 55.02 38.96 -4.98
N ASN A 535 53.96 39.73 -4.72
CA ASN A 535 53.94 41.18 -4.96
C ASN A 535 54.96 41.89 -4.05
N SER A 536 55.02 41.53 -2.77
CA SER A 536 56.01 42.09 -1.84
C SER A 536 57.45 41.77 -2.26
N ILE A 537 57.69 40.55 -2.76
CA ILE A 537 58.98 40.14 -3.32
C ILE A 537 59.31 40.99 -4.55
N HIS A 538 58.36 41.15 -5.47
CA HIS A 538 58.54 41.86 -6.73
C HIS A 538 58.84 43.36 -6.52
N GLU A 539 58.08 44.03 -5.65
CA GLU A 539 58.27 45.45 -5.33
C GLU A 539 59.62 45.70 -4.66
N ASN A 540 60.00 44.84 -3.70
CA ASN A 540 61.25 44.98 -2.96
C ASN A 540 62.49 44.52 -3.75
N PHE A 541 62.34 43.70 -4.79
CA PHE A 541 63.45 43.14 -5.55
C PHE A 541 64.34 44.21 -6.20
N SER A 542 63.72 45.21 -6.82
CA SER A 542 64.44 46.29 -7.51
C SER A 542 65.32 47.13 -6.56
N GLN A 543 64.80 47.43 -5.37
CA GLN A 543 65.51 48.20 -4.34
C GLN A 543 66.57 47.35 -3.63
N ALA A 544 66.27 46.08 -3.36
CA ALA A 544 67.20 45.17 -2.71
C ALA A 544 68.46 44.90 -3.55
N MET A 545 68.32 44.84 -4.88
CA MET A 545 69.41 44.58 -5.82
C MET A 545 70.29 45.81 -6.11
N ALA A 546 69.96 46.99 -5.58
CA ALA A 546 70.73 48.21 -5.80
C ALA A 546 72.07 48.26 -5.04
N SER A 547 72.22 47.51 -3.94
CA SER A 547 73.44 47.46 -3.14
C SER A 547 73.73 46.05 -2.62
N PRO A 548 75.01 45.63 -2.52
CA PRO A 548 75.38 44.30 -2.02
C PRO A 548 74.91 44.07 -0.57
N ALA A 549 74.90 45.10 0.28
CA ALA A 549 74.45 44.98 1.68
C ALA A 549 72.94 44.77 1.81
N THR A 550 72.13 45.46 0.97
CA THR A 550 70.67 45.31 0.95
C THR A 550 70.26 43.98 0.32
N ARG A 551 71.06 43.46 -0.62
CA ARG A 551 70.87 42.13 -1.22
C ARG A 551 71.00 41.02 -0.17
N ASP A 552 72.02 41.08 0.67
CA ASP A 552 72.21 40.08 1.73
C ASP A 552 71.10 40.15 2.80
N GLN A 553 70.58 41.34 3.10
CA GLN A 553 69.42 41.50 3.98
C GLN A 553 68.14 40.90 3.37
N PHE A 554 67.90 41.11 2.08
CA PHE A 554 66.76 40.53 1.36
C PHE A 554 66.82 38.99 1.33
N LEU A 555 68.00 38.41 1.13
CA LEU A 555 68.18 36.94 1.18
C LEU A 555 67.84 36.37 2.56
N ARG A 556 68.26 37.03 3.65
CA ARG A 556 67.89 36.62 5.02
C ARG A 556 66.39 36.72 5.28
N GLN A 557 65.72 37.74 4.72
CA GLN A 557 64.25 37.86 4.81
C GLN A 557 63.55 36.74 4.03
N MET A 558 64.05 36.36 2.85
CA MET A 558 63.52 35.22 2.09
C MET A 558 63.67 33.89 2.84
N GLU A 559 64.83 33.66 3.46
CA GLU A 559 65.05 32.48 4.31
C GLU A 559 64.07 32.44 5.49
N GLN A 560 63.81 33.58 6.13
CA GLN A 560 62.85 33.68 7.22
C GLN A 560 61.41 33.40 6.77
N ILE A 561 61.00 33.89 5.58
CA ILE A 561 59.68 33.60 4.99
C ILE A 561 59.53 32.11 4.69
N VAL A 562 60.54 31.50 4.06
CA VAL A 562 60.55 30.06 3.76
C VAL A 562 60.44 29.23 5.03
N GLU A 563 61.16 29.61 6.09
CA GLU A 563 61.08 28.92 7.38
C GLU A 563 59.70 29.08 8.04
N GLY A 564 59.09 30.27 7.95
CA GLY A 564 57.71 30.51 8.39
C GLY A 564 56.69 29.62 7.66
N ILE A 565 56.85 29.45 6.34
CA ILE A 565 56.01 28.56 5.52
C ILE A 565 56.19 27.09 5.95
N LYS A 566 57.43 26.64 6.16
CA LYS A 566 57.72 25.28 6.66
C LYS A 566 57.07 25.01 8.01
N GLN A 567 57.15 25.96 8.95
CA GLN A 567 56.50 25.84 10.26
C GLN A 567 54.97 25.80 10.15
N SER A 568 54.37 26.63 9.27
CA SER A 568 52.93 26.60 9.02
C SER A 568 52.49 25.25 8.45
N ARG A 569 53.26 24.69 7.50
CA ARG A 569 53.01 23.35 6.94
C ARG A 569 53.06 22.26 8.00
N MET A 570 54.05 22.28 8.89
CA MET A 570 54.17 21.33 9.99
C MET A 570 52.96 21.40 10.95
N LYS A 571 52.52 22.62 11.31
CA LYS A 571 51.32 22.80 12.14
C LYS A 571 50.07 22.24 11.48
N MET A 572 49.91 22.44 10.16
CA MET A 572 48.75 21.92 9.42
C MET A 572 48.78 20.38 9.29
N GLU A 573 49.95 19.79 9.06
CA GLU A 573 50.09 18.33 8.99
C GLU A 573 49.79 17.68 10.34
N LYS A 574 50.21 18.29 11.46
CA LYS A 574 49.85 17.84 12.80
C LYS A 574 48.34 17.86 13.03
N LYS A 575 47.65 18.96 12.68
CA LYS A 575 46.19 19.06 12.77
C LYS A 575 45.48 18.00 11.91
N LYS A 576 46.00 17.71 10.72
CA LYS A 576 45.48 16.66 9.83
C LYS A 576 45.61 15.27 10.48
N GLN A 577 46.74 14.97 11.11
CA GLN A 577 46.94 13.71 11.83
C GLN A 577 45.99 13.58 13.03
N GLU A 578 45.83 14.63 13.83
CA GLU A 578 44.89 14.66 14.96
C GLU A 578 43.43 14.42 14.50
N ASN A 579 42.99 15.09 13.43
CA ASN A 579 41.68 14.88 12.85
C ASN A 579 41.50 13.47 12.25
N LYS A 580 42.55 12.90 11.66
CA LYS A 580 42.54 11.52 11.15
C LYS A 580 42.35 10.53 12.30
N MET A 581 43.11 10.66 13.38
CA MET A 581 42.95 9.81 14.57
C MET A 581 41.55 9.93 15.16
N ARG A 582 41.02 11.15 15.28
CA ARG A 582 39.65 11.37 15.78
C ARG A 582 38.59 10.74 14.88
N ARG A 583 38.76 10.82 13.56
CA ARG A 583 37.87 10.16 12.59
C ARG A 583 37.90 8.65 12.76
N ASP A 584 39.10 8.08 12.88
CA ASP A 584 39.27 6.63 13.01
C ASP A 584 38.65 6.14 14.35
N GLN A 585 38.85 6.87 15.46
CA GLN A 585 38.17 6.60 16.74
C GLN A 585 36.64 6.64 16.64
N LEU A 586 36.08 7.64 15.95
CA LEU A 586 34.62 7.74 15.75
C LEU A 586 34.10 6.61 14.85
N ASN A 587 34.89 6.17 13.88
CA ASN A 587 34.55 5.04 13.02
C ASN A 587 34.51 3.74 13.82
N ASP A 588 35.46 3.52 14.72
CA ASP A 588 35.47 2.34 15.59
C ASP A 588 34.26 2.32 16.53
N GLN A 589 33.92 3.46 17.13
CA GLN A 589 32.69 3.60 17.94
C GLN A 589 31.42 3.33 17.10
N TYR A 590 31.39 3.79 15.85
CA TYR A 590 30.27 3.52 14.95
C TYR A 590 30.13 2.03 14.63
N LEU A 591 31.25 1.33 14.38
CA LEU A 591 31.25 -0.12 14.15
C LEU A 591 30.76 -0.88 15.40
N GLU A 592 31.20 -0.49 16.59
CA GLU A 592 30.73 -1.10 17.84
C GLU A 592 29.21 -0.92 18.03
N LEU A 593 28.68 0.27 17.73
CA LEU A 593 27.23 0.53 17.78
C LEU A 593 26.46 -0.29 16.74
N LEU A 594 27.01 -0.48 15.54
CA LEU A 594 26.41 -1.36 14.53
C LEU A 594 26.36 -2.82 14.99
N GLU A 595 27.39 -3.31 15.67
CA GLU A 595 27.39 -4.66 16.24
C GLU A 595 26.36 -4.80 17.35
N LYS A 596 26.26 -3.82 18.26
CA LYS A 596 25.19 -3.78 19.28
C LYS A 596 23.81 -3.76 18.65
N GLN A 597 23.61 -3.01 17.57
CA GLN A 597 22.35 -3.01 16.83
C GLN A 597 22.04 -4.38 16.22
N ARG A 598 23.02 -5.04 15.60
CA ARG A 598 22.85 -6.40 15.06
C ARG A 598 22.49 -7.40 16.17
N LEU A 599 23.18 -7.31 17.31
CA LEU A 599 22.88 -8.15 18.47
C LEU A 599 21.46 -7.92 18.98
N TYR A 600 21.03 -6.67 19.10
CA TYR A 600 19.66 -6.33 19.51
C TYR A 600 18.61 -6.88 18.54
N PHE A 601 18.83 -6.78 17.22
CA PHE A 601 17.92 -7.38 16.25
C PHE A 601 17.87 -8.90 16.36
N LYS A 602 19.02 -9.55 16.59
CA LYS A 602 19.09 -10.99 16.81
C LYS A 602 18.32 -11.40 18.06
N THR A 603 18.56 -10.76 19.20
CA THR A 603 17.88 -11.09 20.46
C THR A 603 16.38 -10.82 20.40
N VAL A 604 15.94 -9.74 19.75
CA VAL A 604 14.51 -9.48 19.52
C VAL A 604 13.87 -10.55 18.62
N LYS A 605 14.59 -11.02 17.60
CA LYS A 605 14.10 -12.11 16.73
C LYS A 605 13.96 -13.41 17.52
N GLU A 606 14.98 -13.78 18.29
CA GLU A 606 14.96 -14.97 19.16
C GLU A 606 13.83 -14.87 20.19
N PHE A 607 13.66 -13.72 20.85
CA PHE A 607 12.56 -13.48 21.78
C PHE A 607 11.17 -13.64 21.13
N LYS A 608 10.99 -13.14 19.91
CA LYS A 608 9.73 -13.31 19.16
C LYS A 608 9.48 -14.78 18.79
N GLU A 609 10.52 -15.52 18.45
CA GLU A 609 10.42 -16.95 18.16
C GLU A 609 10.05 -17.75 19.41
N GLU A 610 10.68 -17.49 20.55
CA GLU A 610 10.31 -18.09 21.84
C GLU A 610 8.90 -17.69 22.29
N GLY A 611 8.50 -16.43 22.09
CA GLY A 611 7.14 -15.97 22.34
C GLY A 611 6.10 -16.76 21.52
N ARG A 612 6.37 -16.98 20.22
CA ARG A 612 5.52 -17.80 19.35
C ARG A 612 5.47 -19.25 19.82
N LYS A 613 6.61 -19.83 20.22
CA LYS A 613 6.64 -21.20 20.79
C LYS A 613 5.79 -21.29 22.05
N ASN A 614 5.87 -20.29 22.95
CA ASN A 614 5.08 -20.24 24.16
C ASN A 614 3.57 -20.14 23.87
N GLU A 615 3.15 -19.31 22.90
CA GLU A 615 1.75 -19.26 22.46
C GLU A 615 1.24 -20.62 21.94
N VAL A 616 2.06 -21.33 21.16
CA VAL A 616 1.74 -22.68 20.67
C VAL A 616 1.67 -23.70 21.80
N LEU A 617 2.53 -23.59 22.81
CA LEU A 617 2.47 -24.46 23.98
C LEU A 617 1.23 -24.17 24.83
N LEU A 618 0.89 -22.90 25.05
CA LEU A 618 -0.31 -22.47 25.75
C LEU A 618 -1.58 -22.94 25.04
N SER A 619 -1.63 -22.88 23.70
CA SER A 619 -2.78 -23.39 22.95
C SER A 619 -2.91 -24.91 23.08
N LYS A 620 -1.80 -25.66 23.06
CA LYS A 620 -1.80 -27.11 23.31
C LYS A 620 -2.24 -27.47 24.73
N VAL A 621 -1.84 -26.68 25.74
CA VAL A 621 -2.28 -26.89 27.13
C VAL A 621 -3.77 -26.62 27.27
N LYS A 622 -4.29 -25.52 26.69
CA LYS A 622 -5.73 -25.21 26.68
C LYS A 622 -6.54 -26.29 25.95
N ALA A 623 -6.04 -26.79 24.82
CA ALA A 623 -6.69 -27.87 24.07
C ALA A 623 -6.66 -29.24 24.77
N LYS A 624 -5.76 -29.44 25.75
CA LYS A 624 -5.75 -30.63 26.61
C LYS A 624 -6.62 -30.48 27.87
N ALA A 625 -6.94 -29.25 28.26
CA ALA A 625 -7.75 -28.93 29.43
C ALA A 625 -9.24 -28.77 29.09
N SER A 626 -9.57 -28.48 27.83
CA SER A 626 -10.90 -28.68 27.24
C SER A 626 -11.06 -30.10 26.72
#